data_AF-A0A2V9IT68-F1
#
_entry.id   AF-A0A2V9IT68-F1
#
_cell.length_a   1.000
_cell.length_b   1.000
_cell.length_c   1.000
_cell.angle_alpha   90.00
_cell.angle_beta   90.00
_cell.angle_gamma   90.00
#
_symmetry.space_group_name_H-M   'P 1'
#
loop_
_entity.id
_entity.type
_entity.pdbx_description
1 polymer ?
#
loop_
_entity_poly.entity_id
_entity_poly.type
_entity_poly.pdbx_seq_one_letter_code
_entity_poly.pdbx_strand_id
1 'polypeptide(L)'
;MRRASAQGQFIFKDLGPGLALDFLWFNLNPGRTGSGKPYVDPEKRAVFEKAQFRRAVALALDRPGMTRAIFLGLGTPQDGPVSTGNRAWHNDGLPPVEFRPSTAKELLAGLGLRDSDGDGILELG
;
A
#
# COMPACT_ATOMS: atom_id res chain seq x y z
N MET A 1 -26.57 -5.93 -12.70
CA MET A 1 -26.77 -6.78 -11.50
C MET A 1 -27.57 -6.09 -10.39
N ARG A 2 -27.04 -5.08 -9.67
CA ARG A 2 -27.76 -4.43 -8.55
C ARG A 2 -29.14 -3.83 -8.94
N ARG A 3 -29.26 -3.19 -10.11
CA ARG A 3 -30.54 -2.68 -10.64
C ARG A 3 -31.59 -3.77 -10.90
N ALA A 4 -31.17 -4.89 -11.49
CA ALA A 4 -32.07 -6.01 -11.80
C ALA A 4 -32.49 -6.77 -10.52
N SER A 5 -31.61 -6.84 -9.51
CA SER A 5 -31.98 -7.35 -8.19
C SER A 5 -33.00 -6.44 -7.48
N ALA A 6 -32.83 -5.12 -7.57
CA ALA A 6 -33.81 -4.16 -7.04
C ALA A 6 -35.19 -4.24 -7.73
N GLN A 7 -35.25 -4.79 -8.94
CA GLN A 7 -36.48 -5.06 -9.68
C GLN A 7 -37.10 -6.42 -9.37
N GLY A 8 -36.56 -7.17 -8.40
CA GLY A 8 -37.12 -8.45 -7.94
C GLY A 8 -36.84 -9.65 -8.86
N GLN A 9 -36.03 -9.48 -9.90
CA GLN A 9 -35.72 -10.57 -10.84
C GLN A 9 -34.81 -11.65 -10.21
N PHE A 10 -33.99 -11.27 -9.23
CA PHE A 10 -33.15 -12.16 -8.43
C PHE A 10 -32.69 -11.46 -7.14
N ILE A 11 -32.13 -12.24 -6.21
CA ILE A 11 -31.52 -11.72 -4.99
C ILE A 11 -30.00 -11.62 -5.19
N PHE A 12 -29.45 -10.41 -5.06
CA PHE A 12 -28.02 -10.19 -4.97
C PHE A 12 -27.58 -10.23 -3.51
N LYS A 13 -26.71 -11.17 -3.14
CA LYS A 13 -26.11 -11.24 -1.80
C LYS A 13 -24.63 -10.86 -1.89
N ASP A 14 -24.25 -9.83 -1.15
CA ASP A 14 -22.86 -9.47 -0.93
C ASP A 14 -22.32 -10.35 0.22
N LEU A 15 -21.36 -11.22 -0.08
CA LEU A 15 -20.78 -12.14 0.90
C LEU A 15 -19.65 -11.48 1.72
N GLY A 16 -19.35 -10.22 1.45
CA GLY A 16 -18.27 -9.48 2.07
C GLY A 16 -16.90 -9.76 1.44
N PRO A 17 -15.82 -9.33 2.11
CA PRO A 17 -14.46 -9.42 1.58
C PRO A 17 -14.02 -10.87 1.36
N GLY A 18 -13.37 -11.12 0.22
CA GLY A 18 -12.72 -12.39 -0.07
C GLY A 18 -11.37 -12.54 0.62
N LEU A 19 -10.70 -13.68 0.42
CA LEU A 19 -9.36 -13.94 0.98
C LEU A 19 -8.22 -13.34 0.14
N ALA A 20 -8.52 -12.88 -1.07
CA ALA A 20 -7.53 -12.25 -1.94
C ALA A 20 -7.08 -10.90 -1.38
N LEU A 21 -5.78 -10.63 -1.51
CA LEU A 21 -5.12 -9.43 -1.01
C LEU A 21 -4.22 -8.87 -2.10
N ASP A 22 -4.24 -7.55 -2.27
CA ASP A 22 -3.25 -6.83 -3.05
C ASP A 22 -2.26 -6.16 -2.08
N PHE A 23 -0.97 -6.40 -2.29
CA PHE A 23 0.08 -5.84 -1.46
C PHE A 23 1.22 -5.27 -2.31
N LEU A 24 1.82 -4.20 -1.79
CA LEU A 24 3.09 -3.68 -2.25
C LEU A 24 4.18 -4.14 -1.29
N TRP A 25 5.28 -4.66 -1.83
CA TRP A 25 6.48 -4.95 -1.04
C TRP A 25 7.64 -4.03 -1.43
N PHE A 26 8.64 -3.95 -0.55
CA PHE A 26 9.95 -3.40 -0.88
C PHE A 26 10.95 -4.54 -0.88
N ASN A 27 11.77 -4.62 -1.93
CA ASN A 27 12.84 -5.60 -1.95
C ASN A 27 13.96 -5.16 -1.01
N LEU A 28 14.11 -5.86 0.12
CA LEU A 28 15.13 -5.59 1.13
C LEU A 28 16.34 -6.55 1.03
N ASN A 29 16.40 -7.37 -0.02
CA ASN A 29 17.37 -8.45 -0.13
C ASN A 29 18.80 -7.91 -0.17
N PRO A 30 19.67 -8.33 0.77
CA PRO A 30 21.05 -7.85 0.81
C PRO A 30 22.02 -8.53 -0.15
N GLY A 31 21.54 -9.58 -0.81
CA GLY A 31 22.37 -10.46 -1.62
C GLY A 31 22.84 -9.85 -2.93
N ARG A 32 23.67 -10.65 -3.60
CA ARG A 32 24.28 -10.36 -4.89
C ARG A 32 24.12 -11.57 -5.80
N THR A 33 24.14 -11.33 -7.10
CA THR A 33 24.24 -12.38 -8.12
C THR A 33 25.56 -13.12 -8.01
N GLY A 34 25.70 -14.26 -8.71
CA GLY A 34 26.98 -14.99 -8.79
C GLY A 34 28.13 -14.16 -9.39
N SER A 35 27.81 -13.13 -10.18
CA SER A 35 28.78 -12.15 -10.71
C SER A 35 29.09 -10.98 -9.76
N GLY A 36 28.53 -10.98 -8.55
CA GLY A 36 28.78 -9.94 -7.53
C GLY A 36 27.88 -8.69 -7.64
N LYS A 37 26.97 -8.62 -8.62
CA LYS A 37 26.04 -7.48 -8.77
C LYS A 37 24.96 -7.51 -7.68
N PRO A 38 24.68 -6.40 -6.97
CA PRO A 38 23.57 -6.32 -6.02
C PRO A 38 22.21 -6.68 -6.65
N TYR A 39 21.34 -7.39 -5.92
CA TYR A 39 19.96 -7.64 -6.37
C TYR A 39 19.10 -6.38 -6.38
N VAL A 40 19.42 -5.44 -5.50
CA VAL A 40 18.77 -4.13 -5.39
C VAL A 40 19.86 -3.10 -5.51
N ASP A 41 19.59 -2.06 -6.30
CA ASP A 41 20.45 -0.90 -6.36
C ASP A 41 20.79 -0.38 -4.94
N PRO A 42 22.07 -0.12 -4.61
CA PRO A 42 22.48 0.25 -3.26
C PRO A 42 21.79 1.51 -2.71
N GLU A 43 21.58 2.54 -3.52
CA GLU A 43 20.93 3.80 -3.13
C GLU A 43 19.46 3.54 -2.80
N LYS A 44 18.77 2.78 -3.66
CA LYS A 44 17.38 2.35 -3.40
C LYS A 44 17.26 1.49 -2.15
N ARG A 45 18.18 0.55 -1.96
CA ARG A 45 18.13 -0.35 -0.81
C ARG A 45 18.34 0.42 0.50
N ALA A 46 19.26 1.39 0.51
CA ALA A 46 19.57 2.22 1.67
C ALA A 46 18.33 2.96 2.21
N VAL A 47 17.38 3.34 1.34
CA VAL A 47 16.11 3.94 1.74
C VAL A 47 15.02 2.91 2.02
N PHE A 48 14.90 1.84 1.22
CA PHE A 48 13.86 0.82 1.39
C PHE A 48 13.95 0.11 2.75
N GLU A 49 15.16 -0.09 3.26
CA GLU A 49 15.37 -0.70 4.58
C GLU A 49 14.88 0.18 5.74
N LYS A 50 14.77 1.50 5.56
CA LYS A 50 14.30 2.42 6.60
C LYS A 50 12.80 2.24 6.83
N ALA A 51 12.42 1.92 8.07
CA ALA A 51 11.01 1.79 8.43
C ALA A 51 10.23 3.09 8.21
N GLN A 52 10.87 4.24 8.46
CA GLN A 52 10.28 5.57 8.20
C GLN A 52 9.92 5.75 6.72
N PHE A 53 10.75 5.29 5.80
CA PHE A 53 10.48 5.37 4.36
C PHE A 53 9.23 4.57 3.99
N ARG A 54 9.17 3.29 4.42
CA ARG A 54 8.01 2.43 4.16
C ARG A 54 6.72 2.99 4.79
N ARG A 55 6.83 3.60 5.98
CA ARG A 55 5.69 4.27 6.63
C ARG A 55 5.25 5.51 5.87
N ALA A 56 6.17 6.31 5.34
CA ALA A 56 5.85 7.46 4.51
C ALA A 56 5.07 7.04 3.25
N VAL A 57 5.53 5.99 2.55
CA VAL A 57 4.81 5.45 1.40
C VAL A 57 3.40 4.97 1.80
N ALA A 58 3.27 4.26 2.91
CA ALA A 58 1.96 3.78 3.38
C ALA A 58 0.97 4.93 3.70
N LEU A 59 1.45 6.06 4.23
CA LEU A 59 0.67 7.26 4.50
C LEU A 59 0.32 8.06 3.23
N ALA A 60 1.08 7.88 2.14
CA ALA A 60 0.82 8.52 0.86
C ALA A 60 -0.23 7.78 -0.01
N LEU A 61 -0.73 6.62 0.43
CA LEU A 61 -1.74 5.85 -0.28
C LEU A 61 -3.16 6.21 0.18
N ASP A 62 -3.95 6.80 -0.71
CA ASP A 62 -5.40 6.99 -0.51
C ASP A 62 -6.14 5.67 -0.77
N ARG A 63 -6.08 4.74 0.19
CA ARG A 63 -6.75 3.43 0.08
C ARG A 63 -8.25 3.56 -0.22
N PRO A 64 -9.04 4.42 0.46
CA PRO A 64 -10.45 4.62 0.10
C PRO A 64 -10.64 5.14 -1.34
N GLY A 65 -9.80 6.07 -1.79
CA GLY A 65 -9.79 6.56 -3.17
C GLY A 65 -9.49 5.45 -4.18
N MET A 66 -8.47 4.64 -3.92
CA MET A 66 -8.11 3.48 -4.73
C MET A 66 -9.26 2.46 -4.79
N THR A 67 -9.91 2.16 -3.67
CA THR A 67 -11.10 1.28 -3.63
C THR A 67 -12.22 1.78 -4.54
N ARG A 68 -12.50 3.09 -4.53
CA ARG A 68 -13.55 3.67 -5.39
C ARG A 68 -13.15 3.65 -6.86
N ALA A 69 -11.92 4.05 -7.17
CA ALA A 69 -11.46 4.25 -8.54
C ALA A 69 -11.11 2.95 -9.26
N ILE A 70 -10.38 2.04 -8.60
CA ILE A 70 -9.85 0.81 -9.20
C ILE A 70 -10.86 -0.33 -9.06
N PHE A 71 -11.44 -0.49 -7.86
CA PHE A 71 -12.32 -1.62 -7.55
C PHE A 71 -13.82 -1.27 -7.64
N LEU A 72 -14.16 -0.09 -8.16
CA LEU A 72 -15.55 0.38 -8.33
C LEU A 72 -16.37 0.32 -7.01
N GLY A 73 -15.71 0.52 -5.88
CA GLY A 73 -16.31 0.43 -4.54
C GLY A 73 -16.54 -0.98 -4.01
N LEU A 74 -16.04 -2.01 -4.70
CA LEU A 74 -16.16 -3.42 -4.29
C LEU A 74 -14.94 -3.95 -3.52
N GLY A 75 -13.85 -3.16 -3.46
CA GLY A 75 -12.68 -3.48 -2.66
C GLY A 75 -12.89 -3.13 -1.18
N THR A 76 -12.06 -3.69 -0.30
CA THR A 76 -12.03 -3.34 1.12
C THR A 76 -10.62 -2.88 1.49
N PRO A 77 -10.43 -1.67 2.04
CA PRO A 77 -9.13 -1.19 2.50
C PRO A 77 -8.46 -2.20 3.44
N GLN A 78 -7.16 -2.39 3.25
CA GLN A 78 -6.34 -3.29 4.06
C GLN A 78 -5.36 -2.48 4.89
N ASP A 79 -5.41 -2.70 6.21
CA ASP A 79 -4.50 -2.09 7.20
C ASP A 79 -3.46 -3.10 7.72
N GLY A 80 -3.59 -4.37 7.33
CA GLY A 80 -2.71 -5.45 7.73
C GLY A 80 -2.56 -6.54 6.67
N PRO A 81 -1.74 -7.58 6.95
CA PRO A 81 -1.42 -8.64 6.00
C PRO A 81 -2.49 -9.74 5.91
N VAL A 82 -3.54 -9.69 6.74
CA VAL A 82 -4.61 -10.68 6.77
C VAL A 82 -5.89 -10.01 6.31
N SER A 83 -6.60 -10.62 5.36
CA SER A 83 -7.89 -10.10 4.89
C SER A 83 -8.93 -10.14 6.01
N THR A 84 -9.78 -9.11 6.06
CA THR A 84 -11.02 -9.05 6.85
C THR A 84 -11.97 -10.23 6.54
N GLY A 85 -11.86 -10.86 5.37
CA GLY A 85 -12.55 -12.10 5.04
C GLY A 85 -12.11 -13.30 5.88
N ASN A 86 -10.87 -13.30 6.40
CA ASN A 86 -10.35 -14.34 7.29
C ASN A 86 -10.61 -13.98 8.76
N ARG A 87 -11.85 -14.16 9.22
CA ARG A 87 -12.28 -13.80 10.58
C ARG A 87 -11.55 -14.54 11.71
N ALA A 88 -10.92 -15.67 11.43
CA ALA A 88 -10.19 -16.43 12.44
C ALA A 88 -8.83 -15.79 12.79
N TRP A 89 -8.24 -15.05 11.84
CA TRP A 89 -6.88 -14.53 11.96
C TRP A 89 -6.77 -13.01 11.73
N HIS A 90 -7.84 -12.38 11.24
CA HIS A 90 -7.89 -10.93 11.10
C HIS A 90 -7.80 -10.26 12.48
N ASN A 91 -7.07 -9.15 12.55
CA ASN A 91 -6.93 -8.37 13.77
C ASN A 91 -7.64 -7.02 13.61
N ASP A 92 -8.86 -6.93 14.15
CA ASP A 92 -9.67 -5.69 14.15
C ASP A 92 -9.08 -4.58 15.05
N GLY A 93 -8.06 -4.89 15.87
CA GLY A 93 -7.40 -3.94 16.75
C GLY A 93 -6.25 -3.16 16.10
N LEU A 94 -5.93 -3.42 14.83
CA LEU A 94 -4.90 -2.65 14.12
C LEU A 94 -5.41 -1.22 13.84
N PRO A 95 -4.62 -0.18 14.16
CA PRO A 95 -5.01 1.17 13.82
C PRO A 95 -5.02 1.35 12.29
N PRO A 96 -6.02 2.04 11.73
CA PRO A 96 -6.08 2.28 10.29
C PRO A 96 -4.88 3.13 9.83
N VAL A 97 -4.38 2.85 8.62
CA VAL A 97 -3.34 3.67 8.00
C VAL A 97 -4.00 4.77 7.17
N GLU A 98 -4.23 5.90 7.82
CA GLU A 98 -4.86 7.07 7.20
C GLU A 98 -3.99 7.68 6.09
N PHE A 99 -4.67 8.22 5.07
CA PHE A 99 -4.02 9.00 4.02
C PHE A 99 -3.58 10.37 4.57
N ARG A 100 -2.27 10.51 4.83
CA ARG A 100 -1.65 11.71 5.41
C ARG A 100 -0.41 12.12 4.60
N PRO A 101 -0.60 12.66 3.38
CA PRO A 101 0.50 12.99 2.47
C PRO A 101 1.44 14.07 3.01
N SER A 102 0.98 14.98 3.88
CA SER A 102 1.85 15.94 4.56
C SER A 102 2.85 15.26 5.50
N THR A 103 2.37 14.35 6.36
CA THR A 103 3.22 13.55 7.24
C THR A 103 4.16 12.63 6.45
N ALA A 104 3.70 12.09 5.31
CA ALA A 104 4.58 11.34 4.41
C ALA A 104 5.76 12.21 3.91
N LYS A 105 5.49 13.45 3.47
CA LYS A 105 6.54 14.39 3.03
C LYS A 105 7.52 14.71 4.16
N GLU A 106 7.04 14.94 5.37
CA GLU A 106 7.88 15.18 6.56
C GLU A 106 8.81 14.01 6.85
N LEU A 107 8.29 12.78 6.80
CA LEU A 107 9.08 11.57 7.02
C LEU A 107 10.16 11.38 5.94
N LEU A 108 9.84 11.66 4.67
CA LEU A 108 10.79 11.57 3.57
C LEU A 108 11.89 12.64 3.69
N ALA A 109 11.52 13.88 4.01
CA ALA A 109 12.47 14.96 4.25
C ALA A 109 13.40 14.65 5.45
N GLY A 110 12.86 14.05 6.52
CA GLY A 110 13.65 13.59 7.67
C GLY A 110 14.67 12.50 7.35
N LEU A 111 14.54 11.83 6.20
CA LEU A 111 15.54 10.89 5.67
C LEU A 111 16.56 11.56 4.74
N GLY A 112 16.49 12.89 4.56
CA GLY A 112 17.35 13.65 3.68
C GLY A 112 16.93 13.64 2.21
N LEU A 113 15.79 13.01 1.87
CA LEU A 113 15.27 12.99 0.51
C LEU A 113 14.73 14.37 0.15
N ARG A 114 15.17 14.90 -0.99
CA ARG A 114 14.79 16.22 -1.48
C ARG A 114 14.78 16.24 -3.00
N ASP A 115 13.89 17.06 -3.54
CA ASP A 115 13.90 17.44 -4.95
C ASP A 115 15.07 18.42 -5.15
N SER A 116 16.11 17.96 -5.84
CA SER A 116 17.36 18.71 -6.01
C SER A 116 17.43 19.45 -7.34
N ASP A 117 16.62 19.06 -8.33
CA ASP A 117 16.63 19.62 -9.68
C ASP A 117 15.32 20.37 -10.05
N GLY A 118 14.32 20.32 -9.17
CA GLY A 118 13.07 21.07 -9.25
C GLY A 118 12.00 20.41 -10.11
N ASP A 119 12.11 19.10 -10.40
CA ASP A 119 11.16 18.38 -11.24
C ASP A 119 9.93 17.84 -10.47
N GLY A 120 9.93 17.97 -9.14
CA GLY A 120 8.89 17.48 -8.24
C GLY A 120 9.08 16.04 -7.76
N ILE A 121 10.19 15.38 -8.10
CA ILE A 121 10.59 14.04 -7.66
C ILE A 121 11.68 14.18 -6.58
N LEU A 122 11.63 13.30 -5.58
CA LEU A 122 12.66 13.28 -4.54
C LEU A 122 13.81 12.36 -4.98
N GLU A 123 15.03 12.87 -4.90
CA GLU A 123 16.22 12.08 -5.23
C GLU A 123 16.60 11.14 -4.09
N LEU A 124 16.82 9.88 -4.46
CA LEU A 124 17.43 8.88 -3.60
C LEU A 124 18.94 9.10 -3.74
N GLY A 125 19.53 9.78 -2.75
CA GLY A 125 20.92 10.25 -2.83
C GLY A 125 21.99 9.17 -2.90
#